data_AF-A0A343J1E0-F1
#
_entry.id   AF-A0A343J1E0-F1
#
_cell.length_a   1.000
_cell.length_b   1.000
_cell.length_c   1.000
_cell.angle_alpha   90.00
_cell.angle_beta   90.00
_cell.angle_gamma   90.00
#
_symmetry.space_group_name_H-M   'P 1'
#
loop_
_entity.id
_entity.type
_entity.pdbx_description
1 polymer ?
#
loop_
_entity_poly.entity_id
_entity_poly.type
_entity_poly.pdbx_seq_one_letter_code
_entity_poly.pdbx_strand_id
1 'polypeptide(L)' 'MKYVFIENHRAEFSIKAMCRVLRVARSGWYVWLRRRHSACGGLSPEQFENHNLA' A
#
# COMPACT_ATOMS: atom_id res chain seq x y z
N MET A 1 -10.40 2.96 -10.41
CA MET A 1 -9.03 3.20 -9.87
C MET A 1 -8.52 1.95 -9.16
N LYS A 2 -7.43 1.32 -9.63
CA LYS A 2 -6.91 0.06 -9.07
C LYS A 2 -6.54 0.14 -7.58
N TYR A 3 -5.94 1.26 -7.15
CA TYR A 3 -5.52 1.45 -5.76
C TYR A 3 -6.68 1.66 -4.78
N VAL A 4 -7.80 2.26 -5.23
CA VAL A 4 -9.02 2.40 -4.43
C VAL A 4 -9.65 1.04 -4.14
N PHE A 5 -9.61 0.13 -5.11
CA PHE A 5 -10.09 -1.23 -4.91
C PHE A 5 -9.28 -1.97 -3.84
N ILE A 6 -7.94 -1.83 -3.89
CA ILE A 6 -7.04 -2.40 -2.88
C ILE A 6 -7.34 -1.83 -1.50
N GLU A 7 -7.59 -0.52 -1.39
CA GLU A 7 -7.91 0.14 -0.11
C GLU A 7 -9.22 -0.37 0.49
N ASN A 8 -10.27 -0.46 -0.31
CA ASN A 8 -11.59 -0.90 0.17
C ASN A 8 -11.59 -2.36 0.64
N HIS A 9 -10.78 -3.21 0.02
CA HIS A 9 -10.75 -4.65 0.28
C HIS A 9 -9.53 -5.10 1.10
N ARG A 10 -8.75 -4.16 1.66
CA ARG A 10 -7.54 -4.49 2.46
C ARG A 10 -7.84 -5.24 3.75
N ALA A 11 -9.07 -5.13 4.27
CA ALA A 11 -9.51 -5.83 5.48
C ALA A 11 -9.85 -7.30 5.22
N GLU A 12 -10.24 -7.62 3.97
CA GLU A 12 -10.69 -8.95 3.56
C GLU A 12 -9.60 -9.72 2.82
N PHE A 13 -8.70 -9.03 2.11
CA PHE A 13 -7.66 -9.65 1.28
C PHE A 13 -6.26 -9.08 1.55
N SER A 14 -5.25 -9.93 1.38
CA SER A 14 -3.86 -9.45 1.48
C SER A 14 -3.52 -8.50 0.31
N ILE A 15 -2.90 -7.37 0.65
CA ILE A 15 -2.41 -6.40 -0.34
C ILE A 15 -1.41 -7.05 -1.29
N LYS A 16 -0.57 -7.99 -0.82
CA LYS A 16 0.38 -8.73 -1.65
C LYS A 16 -0.33 -9.53 -2.75
N ALA A 17 -1.42 -10.25 -2.41
CA ALA A 17 -2.19 -11.00 -3.38
C ALA A 17 -2.90 -10.07 -4.38
N MET A 18 -3.54 -9.00 -3.90
CA MET A 18 -4.21 -8.04 -4.76
C MET A 18 -3.24 -7.33 -5.72
N CYS A 19 -2.04 -6.96 -5.26
CA CYS A 19 -1.00 -6.37 -6.13
C CYS A 19 -0.55 -7.34 -7.23
N ARG A 20 -0.46 -8.65 -6.94
CA ARG A 20 -0.15 -9.69 -7.95
C ARG A 20 -1.28 -9.82 -8.97
N VAL A 21 -2.53 -9.91 -8.53
CA VAL A 21 -3.71 -10.08 -9.41
C VAL A 21 -3.92 -8.85 -10.29
N LEU A 22 -3.82 -7.65 -9.72
CA LEU A 22 -4.05 -6.38 -10.44
C LEU A 22 -2.84 -5.93 -11.28
N ARG A 23 -1.74 -6.70 -11.25
CA ARG A 23 -0.45 -6.41 -11.89
C ARG A 23 0.04 -5.00 -11.57
N VAL A 24 -0.04 -4.60 -10.30
CA VAL A 24 0.46 -3.31 -9.81
C VAL A 24 1.66 -3.52 -8.89
N ALA A 25 2.62 -2.60 -8.96
CA ALA A 25 3.73 -2.59 -8.02
C ALA A 25 3.24 -2.22 -6.62
N ARG A 26 3.69 -2.95 -5.60
CA ARG A 26 3.37 -2.68 -4.19
C ARG A 26 3.84 -1.28 -3.78
N SER A 27 5.02 -0.87 -4.25
CA SER A 27 5.57 0.48 -4.06
C SER A 27 4.65 1.58 -4.62
N GLY A 28 3.99 1.32 -5.75
CA GLY A 28 3.03 2.25 -6.35
C GLY A 28 1.78 2.46 -5.48
N TRP A 29 1.29 1.40 -4.83
CA TRP A 29 0.17 1.51 -3.88
C TRP A 29 0.55 2.36 -2.67
N TYR A 30 1.75 2.21 -2.11
CA TYR A 30 2.18 3.03 -0.99
C TYR A 30 2.45 4.50 -1.34
N VAL A 31 2.94 4.80 -2.55
CA VAL A 31 3.05 6.19 -3.04
C VAL A 31 1.67 6.81 -3.20
N TRP A 32 0.71 6.05 -3.71
CA TRP A 32 -0.68 6.48 -3.80
C TRP A 32 -1.30 6.71 -2.40
N LEU A 33 -1.06 5.81 -1.46
CA LEU A 33 -1.50 5.93 -0.07
C LEU A 33 -0.89 7.16 0.60
N ARG A 34 0.43 7.36 0.44
CA ARG A 34 1.09 8.59 0.91
C ARG A 34 0.44 9.81 0.30
N ARG A 35 0.27 9.91 -1.01
CA ARG A 35 -0.38 11.10 -1.62
C ARG A 35 -1.78 11.40 -1.05
N ARG A 36 -2.52 10.38 -0.58
CA ARG A 36 -3.81 10.57 0.10
C ARG A 36 -3.69 10.96 1.57
N HIS A 37 -2.67 10.47 2.27
CA HIS A 37 -2.46 10.73 3.71
C HIS A 37 -1.47 11.87 4.00
N SER A 38 -0.70 12.33 3.01
CA SER A 38 0.35 13.36 3.13
C SER A 38 -0.18 14.79 3.30
N ALA A 39 -1.46 14.95 3.69
CA ALA A 39 -1.86 16.16 4.39
C ALA A 39 -1.12 16.29 5.75
N CYS A 40 -0.57 15.19 6.29
CA CYS A 40 0.26 15.17 7.49
C CYS A 40 1.40 14.16 7.30
N GLY A 41 2.66 14.52 7.55
CA GLY A 41 3.84 13.77 7.12
C GLY A 41 3.82 12.28 7.45
N GLY A 42 4.12 11.42 6.46
CA GLY A 42 4.05 9.96 6.61
C GLY A 42 5.37 9.26 6.26
N LEU A 43 5.77 8.34 7.14
CA LEU A 43 6.93 7.43 7.04
C LEU A 43 7.04 6.75 5.67
N SER A 44 8.28 6.49 5.26
CA SER A 44 8.54 5.81 3.98
C SER A 44 8.05 4.36 4.05
N PRO A 45 7.58 3.77 2.94
CA PRO A 45 7.12 2.38 2.90
C PRO A 45 8.21 1.38 3.32
N GLU A 46 9.47 1.76 3.08
CA GLU A 46 10.67 1.04 3.47
C GLU A 46 10.84 0.95 4.99
N GLN A 47 10.48 2.00 5.73
CA GLN A 47 10.56 1.99 7.20
C GLN A 47 9.55 1.02 7.85
N PHE A 48 8.38 0.83 7.25
CA PHE A 48 7.39 -0.12 7.76
C PHE A 48 7.71 -1.59 7.40
N GLU A 49 8.25 -1.83 6.21
CA GLU A 49 8.64 -3.18 5.77
C GLU A 49 9.86 -3.69 6.55
N ASN A 50 10.80 -2.79 6.90
CA ASN A 50 11.97 -3.11 7.75
C ASN A 50 11.61 -3.35 9.23
N HIS A 51 10.53 -2.76 9.76
CA HIS A 51 10.12 -2.93 11.17
C HIS A 51 9.31 -4.22 11.43
N ASN A 52 8.91 -4.97 10.40
CA ASN A 52 8.22 -6.26 10.52
C ASN A 52 9.11 -7.46 10.13
N LEU A 53 10.42 -7.24 10.00
CA LEU A 53 11.44 -8.27 9.75
C LEU A 53 12.50 -8.32 10.87
N ALA A 54 12.16 -7.83 12.07
CA ALA A 54 12.88 -8.09 13.32
C ALA A 54 12.09 -9.08 14.18
#